data_AF-A0A1E1IX65-F1
#
_entry.id   AF-A0A1E1IX65-F1
#
_cell.length_a   1.000
_cell.length_b   1.000
_cell.length_c   1.000
_cell.angle_alpha   90.00
_cell.angle_beta   90.00
_cell.angle_gamma   90.00
#
_symmetry.space_group_name_H-M   'P 1'
#
loop_
_entity.id
_entity.type
_entity.pdbx_description
1 polymer ?
#
loop_
_entity_poly.entity_id
_entity_poly.type
_entity_poly.pdbx_seq_one_letter_code
_entity_poly.pdbx_strand_id
1 'polypeptide(L)'
;MPRGLIGLSFIEARQRRESFMEKFTAEQTAQNRQKHTVEWELRGNERHEQKEVLEYMDVIQAQHNDVLIARRRRLAELLARENALHTSMMTGLPETDAQRRERLIRKAQELRAKREEAKRVDIDARHDRLFRAKIDCLRQAESRLKVMQVADARYEQIDAVAERRRQDAAEDEFYAQQAAEAQRVATERVQRDLELKYTRKQRMIEDLAAQVEGNRQRKEMEKEEAARDTEEFYRLLHEEQAQETRKRLQRQEKNRQLAQEMMEMNEELKRARQQEYEQLKKEDREALDATLAALAAEQQEQRAEKQRRVAAERQHMLELQQMAQQKGDTDALDKLWAEENEKQWRKREAQWEAEQAKRDALLRSVLIARRQQILDKRQKAQDDAMLRKLANEEFLASLSKDRDIDAAERARRMTLLKETQQYLEWQIQQRMVEKEAARLARRTELTDEQALEKQYEERIAREMANLEAAKPERYRNVPLLPKKSRNQIF
;
A
#
# COMPACT_ATOMS: atom_id res chain seq x y z
N MET A 1 1.19 37.64 150.03
CA MET A 1 2.55 38.18 149.74
C MET A 1 2.54 38.82 148.35
N PRO A 2 3.46 39.72 147.94
CA PRO A 2 3.78 41.04 148.52
C PRO A 2 3.94 42.22 147.47
N ARG A 3 4.15 43.48 147.95
CA ARG A 3 4.88 44.67 147.34
C ARG A 3 4.17 45.87 146.64
N GLY A 4 4.71 47.09 146.88
CA GLY A 4 4.74 48.31 146.00
C GLY A 4 4.77 49.71 146.71
N LEU A 5 5.66 50.68 146.34
CA LEU A 5 5.57 52.19 146.48
C LEU A 5 6.92 53.01 146.39
N ILE A 6 6.89 54.29 145.91
CA ILE A 6 7.76 55.51 146.21
C ILE A 6 7.66 56.61 145.08
N GLY A 7 7.59 57.92 145.42
CA GLY A 7 7.89 59.05 144.48
C GLY A 7 7.05 60.34 144.67
N LEU A 8 7.59 61.54 144.38
CA LEU A 8 6.77 62.77 144.27
C LEU A 8 7.39 63.95 143.48
N SER A 9 8.41 64.64 144.03
CA SER A 9 8.73 66.07 143.79
C SER A 9 9.14 66.54 142.38
N PHE A 10 9.25 65.64 141.42
CA PHE A 10 9.85 65.77 140.08
C PHE A 10 8.90 66.42 139.05
N ILE A 11 8.10 67.44 139.45
CA ILE A 11 6.85 67.83 138.78
C ILE A 11 6.87 69.19 138.05
N GLU A 12 7.38 70.27 138.64
CA GLU A 12 7.08 71.62 138.10
C GLU A 12 8.01 72.05 136.95
N ALA A 13 9.32 71.75 137.07
CA ALA A 13 10.25 71.80 135.93
C ALA A 13 9.81 70.85 134.81
N ARG A 14 9.10 69.78 135.17
CA ARG A 14 8.45 68.86 134.26
C ARG A 14 7.23 69.50 133.57
N GLN A 15 6.36 70.26 134.26
CA GLN A 15 5.23 70.97 133.65
C GLN A 15 5.61 72.01 132.57
N ARG A 16 6.66 72.83 132.77
CA ARG A 16 7.09 73.78 131.72
C ARG A 16 7.71 73.07 130.52
N ARG A 17 8.47 72.00 130.79
CA ARG A 17 9.03 71.14 129.74
C ARG A 17 7.92 70.41 129.00
N GLU A 18 6.88 69.96 129.70
CA GLU A 18 5.64 69.41 129.14
C GLU A 18 4.95 70.44 128.26
N SER A 19 4.62 71.66 128.73
CA SER A 19 3.88 72.64 127.92
C SER A 19 4.63 73.14 126.66
N PHE A 20 5.97 73.22 126.69
CA PHE A 20 6.75 73.47 125.49
C PHE A 20 6.75 72.26 124.54
N MET A 21 6.99 71.05 125.07
CA MET A 21 6.93 69.82 124.27
C MET A 21 5.52 69.55 123.74
N GLU A 22 4.46 69.96 124.42
CA GLU A 22 3.06 69.89 123.98
C GLU A 22 2.82 70.81 122.78
N LYS A 23 3.25 72.08 122.83
CA LYS A 23 3.15 72.97 121.66
C LYS A 23 3.99 72.47 120.50
N PHE A 24 5.24 72.09 120.76
CA PHE A 24 6.14 71.56 119.75
C PHE A 24 5.62 70.25 119.13
N THR A 25 5.07 69.33 119.92
CA THR A 25 4.43 68.11 119.39
C THR A 25 3.09 68.40 118.73
N ALA A 26 2.32 69.41 119.13
CA ALA A 26 1.12 69.83 118.44
C ALA A 26 1.45 70.40 117.04
N GLU A 27 2.45 71.27 116.93
CA GLU A 27 2.94 71.78 115.64
C GLU A 27 3.57 70.67 114.79
N GLN A 28 4.42 69.82 115.37
CA GLN A 28 5.04 68.70 114.66
C GLN A 28 4.00 67.66 114.19
N THR A 29 2.97 67.37 115.00
CA THR A 29 1.87 66.48 114.56
C THR A 29 0.97 67.14 113.54
N ALA A 30 0.74 68.46 113.59
CA ALA A 30 0.04 69.18 112.53
C ALA A 30 0.82 69.13 111.20
N GLN A 31 2.13 69.40 111.22
CA GLN A 31 2.99 69.28 110.05
C GLN A 31 3.07 67.84 109.52
N ASN A 32 3.20 66.85 110.40
CA ASN A 32 3.23 65.44 110.00
C ASN A 32 1.89 65.01 109.39
N ARG A 33 0.75 65.47 109.93
CA ARG A 33 -0.57 65.25 109.33
C ARG A 33 -0.65 65.86 107.94
N GLN A 34 -0.24 67.12 107.76
CA GLN A 34 -0.22 67.77 106.44
C GLN A 34 0.67 67.01 105.44
N LYS A 35 1.88 66.59 105.86
CA LYS A 35 2.76 65.76 105.03
C LYS A 35 2.10 64.44 104.64
N HIS A 36 1.47 63.74 105.58
CA HIS A 36 0.76 62.49 105.26
C HIS A 36 -0.47 62.70 104.38
N THR A 37 -1.18 63.83 104.48
CA THR A 37 -2.26 64.18 103.54
C THR A 37 -1.69 64.37 102.14
N VAL A 38 -0.62 65.15 101.98
CA VAL A 38 0.03 65.36 100.67
C VAL A 38 0.63 64.06 100.11
N GLU A 39 1.27 63.23 100.93
CA GLU A 39 1.76 61.90 100.54
C GLU A 39 0.61 60.97 100.13
N TRP A 40 -0.55 61.06 100.78
CA TRP A 40 -1.74 60.29 100.43
C TRP A 40 -2.39 60.78 99.14
N GLU A 41 -2.47 62.09 98.91
CA GLU A 41 -2.95 62.69 97.66
C GLU A 41 -2.03 62.33 96.49
N LEU A 42 -0.70 62.45 96.65
CA LEU A 42 0.27 62.05 95.64
C LEU A 42 0.17 60.56 95.30
N ARG A 43 0.16 59.67 96.31
CA ARG A 43 -0.03 58.22 96.08
C ARG A 43 -1.43 57.87 95.56
N GLY A 44 -2.43 58.70 95.86
CA GLY A 44 -3.79 58.58 95.33
C GLY A 44 -3.82 58.88 93.84
N ASN A 45 -3.18 59.98 93.43
CA ASN A 45 -3.03 60.38 92.04
C ASN A 45 -2.21 59.36 91.26
N GLU A 46 -1.04 58.93 91.77
CA GLU A 46 -0.23 57.86 91.15
C GLU A 46 -1.04 56.57 90.91
N ARG A 47 -1.88 56.16 91.86
CA ARG A 47 -2.77 55.00 91.72
C ARG A 47 -3.91 55.26 90.72
N HIS A 48 -4.42 56.48 90.65
CA HIS A 48 -5.46 56.85 89.69
C HIS A 48 -4.90 56.85 88.26
N GLU A 49 -3.73 57.44 88.04
CA GLU A 49 -3.00 57.42 86.76
C GLU A 49 -2.65 55.98 86.35
N GLN A 50 -2.15 55.15 87.27
CA GLN A 50 -1.91 53.72 86.99
C GLN A 50 -3.19 52.99 86.58
N LYS A 51 -4.32 53.28 87.23
CA LYS A 51 -5.62 52.68 86.88
C LYS A 51 -6.11 53.16 85.51
N GLU A 52 -5.99 54.44 85.19
CA GLU A 52 -6.34 54.98 83.87
C GLU A 52 -5.47 54.37 82.76
N VAL A 53 -4.17 54.19 82.99
CA VAL A 53 -3.26 53.50 82.06
C VAL A 53 -3.66 52.05 81.85
N LEU A 54 -4.05 51.33 82.91
CA LEU A 54 -4.52 49.94 82.81
C LEU A 54 -5.86 49.85 82.07
N GLU A 55 -6.83 50.71 82.39
CA GLU A 55 -8.11 50.77 81.67
C GLU A 55 -7.91 51.12 80.19
N TYR A 56 -7.00 52.02 79.87
CA TYR A 56 -6.62 52.34 78.49
C TYR A 56 -5.93 51.17 77.79
N MET A 57 -5.06 50.43 78.47
CA MET A 57 -4.47 49.19 77.95
C MET A 57 -5.53 48.11 77.69
N ASP A 58 -6.51 47.95 78.58
CA ASP A 58 -7.60 46.99 78.40
C ASP A 58 -8.49 47.36 77.20
N VAL A 59 -8.76 48.66 77.00
CA VAL A 59 -9.45 49.17 75.79
C VAL A 59 -8.63 48.88 74.52
N ILE A 60 -7.32 49.10 74.53
CA ILE A 60 -6.44 48.76 73.39
C ILE A 60 -6.43 47.24 73.13
N GLN A 61 -6.35 46.42 74.17
CA GLN A 61 -6.39 44.96 74.05
C GLN A 61 -7.74 44.48 73.50
N ALA A 62 -8.86 45.06 73.94
CA ALA A 62 -10.19 44.79 73.40
C ALA A 62 -10.26 45.14 71.91
N GLN A 63 -9.78 46.33 71.50
CA GLN A 63 -9.72 46.72 70.08
C GLN A 63 -8.87 45.76 69.24
N HIS A 64 -7.71 45.33 69.73
CA HIS A 64 -6.89 44.33 69.04
C HIS A 64 -7.59 42.96 68.94
N ASN A 65 -8.28 42.54 70.00
CA ASN A 65 -9.06 41.31 70.00
C ASN A 65 -10.23 41.38 69.01
N ASP A 66 -10.93 42.51 68.91
CA ASP A 66 -12.00 42.72 67.92
C ASP A 66 -11.48 42.67 66.48
N VAL A 67 -10.34 43.31 66.19
CA VAL A 67 -9.67 43.22 64.88
C VAL A 67 -9.27 41.76 64.58
N LEU A 68 -8.79 41.02 65.57
CA LEU A 68 -8.39 39.62 65.43
C LEU A 68 -9.61 38.71 65.21
N ILE A 69 -10.72 38.95 65.90
CA ILE A 69 -12.01 38.27 65.70
C ILE A 69 -12.56 38.58 64.30
N ALA A 70 -12.52 39.84 63.86
CA ALA A 70 -12.93 40.24 62.51
C ALA A 70 -12.08 39.56 61.42
N ARG A 71 -10.75 39.46 61.63
CA ARG A 71 -9.85 38.70 60.73
C ARG A 71 -10.18 37.21 60.71
N ARG A 72 -10.43 36.59 61.88
CA ARG A 72 -10.85 35.18 61.98
C ARG A 72 -12.19 34.92 61.27
N ARG A 73 -13.18 35.82 61.40
CA ARG A 73 -14.47 35.75 60.68
C ARG A 73 -14.28 35.82 59.17
N ARG A 74 -13.54 36.81 58.67
CA ARG A 74 -13.21 36.92 57.22
C ARG A 74 -12.50 35.68 56.69
N LEU A 75 -11.55 35.11 57.44
CA LEU A 75 -10.87 33.87 57.06
C LEU A 75 -11.84 32.68 57.03
N ALA A 76 -12.71 32.55 58.03
CA ALA A 76 -13.73 31.50 58.04
C ALA A 76 -14.73 31.64 56.88
N GLU A 77 -15.12 32.86 56.51
CA GLU A 77 -15.95 33.14 55.33
C GLU A 77 -15.25 32.74 54.02
N LEU A 78 -13.96 33.07 53.86
CA LEU A 78 -13.18 32.67 52.69
C LEU A 78 -13.07 31.15 52.58
N LEU A 79 -12.67 30.48 53.66
CA LEU A 79 -12.58 29.01 53.72
C LEU A 79 -13.95 28.35 53.48
N ALA A 80 -15.06 28.92 53.98
CA ALA A 80 -16.40 28.43 53.70
C ALA A 80 -16.78 28.58 52.22
N ARG A 81 -16.41 29.69 51.57
CA ARG A 81 -16.63 29.89 50.12
C ARG A 81 -15.78 28.95 49.28
N GLU A 82 -14.51 28.76 49.61
CA GLU A 82 -13.62 27.80 48.96
C GLU A 82 -14.15 26.37 49.12
N ASN A 83 -14.54 25.96 50.33
CA ASN A 83 -15.15 24.65 50.57
C ASN A 83 -16.47 24.46 49.81
N ALA A 84 -17.33 25.48 49.72
CA ALA A 84 -18.57 25.42 48.96
C ALA A 84 -18.31 25.30 47.45
N LEU A 85 -17.29 26.01 46.93
CA LEU A 85 -16.84 25.95 45.54
C LEU A 85 -16.18 24.59 45.22
N HIS A 86 -15.33 24.06 46.10
CA HIS A 86 -14.76 22.73 45.92
C HIS A 86 -15.83 21.65 46.00
N THR A 87 -16.81 21.79 46.89
CA THR A 87 -17.96 20.88 46.99
C THR A 87 -18.79 20.92 45.71
N SER A 88 -19.13 22.11 45.19
CA SER A 88 -19.89 22.24 43.95
C SER A 88 -19.13 21.68 42.74
N MET A 89 -17.83 21.98 42.62
CA MET A 89 -16.96 21.39 41.61
C MET A 89 -16.90 19.86 41.71
N MET A 90 -16.71 19.28 42.91
CA MET A 90 -16.70 17.84 43.11
C MET A 90 -18.05 17.18 42.81
N THR A 91 -19.18 17.84 43.11
CA THR A 91 -20.52 17.34 42.73
C THR A 91 -20.82 17.47 41.24
N GLY A 92 -20.19 18.42 40.54
CA GLY A 92 -20.33 18.63 39.10
C GLY A 92 -19.29 17.90 38.23
N LEU A 93 -18.22 17.37 38.83
CA LEU A 93 -17.15 16.62 38.16
C LEU A 93 -17.60 15.25 37.59
N PRO A 94 -18.38 14.42 38.30
CA PRO A 94 -18.91 13.20 37.70
C PRO A 94 -20.01 13.56 36.70
N GLU A 95 -19.80 13.22 35.43
CA GLU A 95 -20.90 13.15 34.47
C GLU A 95 -22.01 12.29 35.05
N THR A 96 -23.21 12.84 35.18
CA THR A 96 -24.38 12.05 35.60
C THR A 96 -24.64 10.94 34.58
N ASP A 97 -25.15 9.79 35.05
CA ASP A 97 -25.49 8.68 34.15
C ASP A 97 -26.45 9.09 33.03
N ALA A 98 -27.30 10.09 33.26
CA ALA A 98 -28.16 10.69 32.25
C ALA A 98 -27.36 11.42 31.15
N GLN A 99 -26.44 12.32 31.52
CA GLN A 99 -25.57 13.02 30.57
C GLN A 99 -24.66 12.03 29.81
N ARG A 100 -24.12 11.02 30.50
CA ARG A 100 -23.31 9.97 29.87
C ARG A 100 -24.11 9.16 28.85
N ARG A 101 -25.35 8.77 29.18
CA ARG A 101 -26.28 8.10 28.26
C ARG A 101 -26.60 9.00 27.07
N GLU A 102 -26.90 10.27 27.29
CA GLU A 102 -27.21 11.21 26.20
C GLU A 102 -26.01 11.39 25.26
N ARG A 103 -24.79 11.57 25.79
CA ARG A 103 -23.57 11.64 24.99
C ARG A 103 -23.34 10.37 24.17
N LEU A 104 -23.59 9.19 24.74
CA LEU A 104 -23.51 7.91 24.03
C LEU A 104 -24.59 7.79 22.94
N ILE A 105 -25.80 8.28 23.18
CA ILE A 105 -26.88 8.32 22.18
C ILE A 105 -26.53 9.26 21.03
N ARG A 106 -26.07 10.50 21.31
CA ARG A 106 -25.62 11.46 20.30
C ARG A 106 -24.47 10.88 19.46
N LYS A 107 -23.44 10.31 20.11
CA LYS A 107 -22.33 9.61 19.43
C LYS A 107 -22.81 8.42 18.59
N ALA A 108 -23.81 7.67 19.05
CA ALA A 108 -24.40 6.57 18.28
C ALA A 108 -25.22 7.08 17.07
N GLN A 109 -25.92 8.21 17.20
CA GLN A 109 -26.62 8.88 16.10
C GLN A 109 -25.63 9.42 15.05
N GLU A 110 -24.57 10.10 15.48
CA GLU A 110 -23.47 10.54 14.59
C GLU A 110 -22.81 9.37 13.86
N LEU A 111 -22.55 8.25 14.55
CA LEU A 111 -21.99 7.04 13.93
C LEU A 111 -22.98 6.37 12.96
N ARG A 112 -24.30 6.47 13.19
CA ARG A 112 -25.31 6.03 12.23
C ARG A 112 -25.34 6.93 11.00
N ALA A 113 -25.38 8.25 11.18
CA ALA A 113 -25.34 9.23 10.10
C ALA A 113 -24.10 9.04 9.20
N LYS A 114 -22.90 8.96 9.79
CA LYS A 114 -21.64 8.69 9.05
C LYS A 114 -21.65 7.35 8.31
N ARG A 115 -22.29 6.31 8.86
CA ARG A 115 -22.46 5.01 8.19
C ARG A 115 -23.47 5.08 7.04
N GLU A 116 -24.54 5.86 7.19
CA GLU A 116 -25.53 6.08 6.14
C GLU A 116 -24.96 6.94 5.01
N GLU A 117 -24.19 7.99 5.32
CA GLU A 117 -23.43 8.78 4.34
C GLU A 117 -22.44 7.92 3.57
N ALA A 118 -21.59 7.14 4.26
CA ALA A 118 -20.66 6.22 3.60
C ALA A 118 -21.38 5.17 2.75
N LYS A 119 -22.54 4.67 3.20
CA LYS A 119 -23.37 3.74 2.43
C LYS A 119 -23.99 4.40 1.20
N ARG A 120 -24.43 5.65 1.29
CA ARG A 120 -24.94 6.43 0.14
C ARG A 120 -23.83 6.61 -0.90
N VAL A 121 -22.64 7.08 -0.49
CA VAL A 121 -21.49 7.26 -1.38
C VAL A 121 -21.08 5.95 -2.08
N ASP A 122 -21.05 4.82 -1.38
CA ASP A 122 -20.79 3.51 -2.00
C ASP A 122 -21.91 3.06 -2.96
N ILE A 123 -23.18 3.29 -2.60
CA ILE A 123 -24.33 3.03 -3.48
C ILE A 123 -24.26 3.88 -4.75
N ASP A 124 -24.01 5.18 -4.62
CA ASP A 124 -23.91 6.12 -5.74
C ASP A 124 -22.74 5.74 -6.66
N ALA A 125 -21.57 5.45 -6.10
CA ALA A 125 -20.42 4.96 -6.86
C ALA A 125 -20.67 3.61 -7.57
N ARG A 126 -21.49 2.72 -6.98
CA ARG A 126 -21.94 1.49 -7.66
C ARG A 126 -22.94 1.80 -8.78
N HIS A 127 -23.86 2.74 -8.57
CA HIS A 127 -24.79 3.19 -9.62
C HIS A 127 -24.04 3.85 -10.79
N ASP A 128 -23.01 4.65 -10.56
CA ASP A 128 -22.16 5.23 -11.60
C ASP A 128 -21.40 4.16 -12.40
N ARG A 129 -20.81 3.17 -11.72
CA ARG A 129 -20.16 2.03 -12.39
C ARG A 129 -21.14 1.23 -13.24
N LEU A 130 -22.33 0.94 -12.69
CA LEU A 130 -23.38 0.22 -13.42
C LEU A 130 -23.94 1.04 -14.60
N PHE A 131 -24.03 2.37 -14.46
CA PHE A 131 -24.44 3.29 -15.51
C PHE A 131 -23.45 3.28 -16.68
N ARG A 132 -22.17 3.50 -16.41
CA ARG A 132 -21.08 3.43 -17.41
C ARG A 132 -21.00 2.05 -18.08
N ALA A 133 -21.16 0.97 -17.31
CA ALA A 133 -21.11 -0.39 -17.83
C ALA A 133 -22.32 -0.77 -18.71
N LYS A 134 -23.53 -0.25 -18.42
CA LYS A 134 -24.74 -0.51 -19.20
C LYS A 134 -24.82 0.26 -20.51
N ILE A 135 -24.10 1.38 -20.63
CA ILE A 135 -24.23 2.29 -21.76
C ILE A 135 -23.06 2.06 -22.73
N ASP A 136 -23.37 1.43 -23.87
CA ASP A 136 -22.36 0.97 -24.82
C ASP A 136 -21.49 2.10 -25.40
N CYS A 137 -22.02 3.30 -25.61
CA CYS A 137 -21.21 4.42 -26.10
C CYS A 137 -20.17 4.87 -25.06
N LEU A 138 -20.54 4.94 -23.77
CA LEU A 138 -19.57 5.23 -22.69
C LEU A 138 -18.53 4.11 -22.57
N ARG A 139 -18.96 2.84 -22.61
CA ARG A 139 -18.08 1.67 -22.57
C ARG A 139 -17.07 1.64 -23.74
N GLN A 140 -17.51 1.97 -24.95
CA GLN A 140 -16.63 2.08 -26.13
C GLN A 140 -15.66 3.26 -26.00
N ALA A 141 -16.15 4.42 -25.53
CA ALA A 141 -15.34 5.61 -25.32
C ALA A 141 -14.25 5.40 -24.26
N GLU A 142 -14.59 4.79 -23.11
CA GLU A 142 -13.63 4.37 -22.08
C GLU A 142 -12.58 3.40 -22.62
N SER A 143 -13.01 2.39 -23.38
CA SER A 143 -12.10 1.39 -23.95
C SER A 143 -11.07 2.05 -24.88
N ARG A 144 -11.52 2.98 -25.73
CA ARG A 144 -10.63 3.72 -26.63
C ARG A 144 -9.74 4.72 -25.89
N LEU A 145 -10.25 5.39 -24.86
CA LEU A 145 -9.45 6.26 -24.00
C LEU A 145 -8.29 5.49 -23.35
N LYS A 146 -8.55 4.28 -22.83
CA LYS A 146 -7.51 3.40 -22.28
C LYS A 146 -6.46 3.03 -23.33
N VAL A 147 -6.88 2.73 -24.57
CA VAL A 147 -5.93 2.48 -25.68
C VAL A 147 -5.08 3.72 -25.99
N MET A 148 -5.65 4.93 -25.98
CA MET A 148 -4.90 6.18 -26.16
C MET A 148 -3.89 6.41 -25.03
N GLN A 149 -4.29 6.21 -23.77
CA GLN A 149 -3.41 6.34 -22.60
C GLN A 149 -2.25 5.34 -22.62
N VAL A 150 -2.52 4.07 -22.97
CA VAL A 150 -1.48 3.03 -23.13
C VAL A 150 -0.53 3.36 -24.29
N ALA A 151 -1.04 3.90 -25.40
CA ALA A 151 -0.21 4.31 -26.52
C ALA A 151 0.68 5.51 -26.16
N ASP A 152 0.16 6.50 -25.43
CA ASP A 152 0.92 7.67 -24.98
C ASP A 152 2.03 7.30 -24.00
N ALA A 153 1.71 6.51 -22.96
CA ALA A 153 2.71 5.98 -22.02
C ALA A 153 3.79 5.12 -22.73
N ARG A 154 3.44 4.44 -23.84
CA ARG A 154 4.42 3.73 -24.66
C ARG A 154 5.32 4.68 -25.45
N TYR A 155 4.83 5.83 -25.90
CA TYR A 155 5.68 6.87 -26.48
C TYR A 155 6.63 7.45 -25.42
N GLU A 156 6.15 7.79 -24.23
CA GLU A 156 7.01 8.24 -23.12
C GLU A 156 8.09 7.21 -22.78
N GLN A 157 7.76 5.91 -22.79
CA GLN A 157 8.74 4.84 -22.58
C GLN A 157 9.79 4.78 -23.71
N ILE A 158 9.40 4.98 -24.97
CA ILE A 158 10.33 5.01 -26.12
C ILE A 158 11.23 6.25 -26.02
N ASP A 159 10.66 7.41 -25.73
CA ASP A 159 11.37 8.68 -25.56
C ASP A 159 12.39 8.55 -24.40
N ALA A 160 12.01 7.98 -23.27
CA ALA A 160 12.91 7.72 -22.12
C ALA A 160 14.02 6.69 -22.43
N VAL A 161 13.75 5.66 -23.23
CA VAL A 161 14.78 4.70 -23.69
C VAL A 161 15.74 5.35 -24.69
N ALA A 162 15.26 6.27 -25.54
CA ALA A 162 16.10 7.03 -26.45
C ALA A 162 17.05 7.98 -25.70
N GLU A 163 16.57 8.69 -24.66
CA GLU A 163 17.43 9.54 -23.82
C GLU A 163 18.45 8.71 -23.04
N ARG A 164 18.07 7.56 -22.46
CA ARG A 164 19.05 6.66 -21.81
C ARG A 164 20.15 6.22 -22.77
N ARG A 165 19.80 5.77 -23.98
CA ARG A 165 20.80 5.38 -24.98
C ARG A 165 21.74 6.52 -25.38
N ARG A 166 21.30 7.78 -25.32
CA ARG A 166 22.18 8.94 -25.55
C ARG A 166 23.13 9.17 -24.37
N GLN A 167 22.66 8.96 -23.14
CA GLN A 167 23.47 9.02 -21.93
C GLN A 167 24.50 7.88 -21.91
N ASP A 168 24.06 6.63 -22.10
CA ASP A 168 24.91 5.44 -22.19
C ASP A 168 26.01 5.63 -23.26
N ALA A 169 25.66 6.13 -24.46
CA ALA A 169 26.64 6.39 -25.52
C ALA A 169 27.64 7.50 -25.18
N ALA A 170 27.22 8.55 -24.47
CA ALA A 170 28.11 9.62 -24.02
C ALA A 170 29.04 9.15 -22.88
N GLU A 171 28.57 8.26 -22.00
CA GLU A 171 29.40 7.60 -20.99
C GLU A 171 30.42 6.65 -21.64
N ASP A 172 30.00 5.82 -22.61
CA ASP A 172 30.90 4.94 -23.38
C ASP A 172 31.97 5.75 -24.14
N GLU A 173 31.62 6.87 -24.77
CA GLU A 173 32.59 7.78 -25.41
C GLU A 173 33.59 8.36 -24.41
N PHE A 174 33.14 8.75 -23.22
CA PHE A 174 34.00 9.26 -22.15
C PHE A 174 34.97 8.18 -21.61
N TYR A 175 34.48 6.96 -21.37
CA TYR A 175 35.32 5.85 -20.92
C TYR A 175 36.28 5.37 -22.01
N ALA A 176 35.90 5.43 -23.29
CA ALA A 176 36.79 5.14 -24.41
C ALA A 176 37.94 6.15 -24.50
N GLN A 177 37.67 7.45 -24.29
CA GLN A 177 38.70 8.49 -24.21
C GLN A 177 39.65 8.22 -23.03
N GLN A 178 39.12 7.95 -21.83
CA GLN A 178 39.92 7.64 -20.64
C GLN A 178 40.81 6.39 -20.85
N ALA A 179 40.29 5.36 -21.50
CA ALA A 179 41.05 4.15 -21.83
C ALA A 179 42.17 4.42 -22.84
N ALA A 180 41.92 5.25 -23.87
CA ALA A 180 42.92 5.66 -24.84
C ALA A 180 44.05 6.49 -24.19
N GLU A 181 43.71 7.42 -23.28
CA GLU A 181 44.71 8.15 -22.50
C GLU A 181 45.54 7.24 -21.59
N ALA A 182 44.88 6.30 -20.88
CA ALA A 182 45.58 5.34 -20.04
C ALA A 182 46.55 4.45 -20.84
N GLN A 183 46.15 4.01 -22.04
CA GLN A 183 47.03 3.30 -22.97
C GLN A 183 48.19 4.18 -23.44
N ARG A 184 47.96 5.47 -23.76
CA ARG A 184 49.03 6.40 -24.16
C ARG A 184 50.05 6.61 -23.04
N VAL A 185 49.59 6.79 -21.80
CA VAL A 185 50.47 6.89 -20.62
C VAL A 185 51.23 5.59 -20.39
N ALA A 186 50.62 4.43 -20.62
CA ALA A 186 51.29 3.14 -20.51
C ALA A 186 52.38 2.94 -21.59
N THR A 187 52.12 3.31 -22.85
CA THR A 187 53.12 3.24 -23.93
C THR A 187 54.25 4.26 -23.73
N GLU A 188 53.94 5.48 -23.29
CA GLU A 188 54.95 6.48 -22.89
C GLU A 188 55.87 5.94 -21.77
N ARG A 189 55.33 5.23 -20.77
CA ARG A 189 56.14 4.58 -19.71
C ARG A 189 57.02 3.47 -20.26
N VAL A 190 56.48 2.58 -21.10
CA VAL A 190 57.25 1.48 -21.72
C VAL A 190 58.37 2.02 -22.62
N GLN A 191 58.14 3.11 -23.34
CA GLN A 191 59.17 3.79 -24.13
C GLN A 191 60.30 4.33 -23.24
N ARG A 192 59.98 5.07 -22.16
CA ARG A 192 60.98 5.56 -21.19
C ARG A 192 61.76 4.42 -20.54
N ASP A 193 61.12 3.31 -20.20
CA ASP A 193 61.80 2.13 -19.64
C ASP A 193 62.72 1.44 -20.66
N LEU A 194 62.36 1.43 -21.95
CA LEU A 194 63.21 0.94 -23.04
C LEU A 194 64.40 1.88 -23.29
N GLU A 195 64.22 3.19 -23.27
CA GLU A 195 65.27 4.20 -23.36
C GLU A 195 66.25 4.08 -22.17
N LEU A 196 65.75 3.90 -20.95
CA LEU A 196 66.56 3.66 -19.76
C LEU A 196 67.35 2.34 -19.84
N LYS A 197 66.76 1.27 -20.41
CA LYS A 197 67.49 0.01 -20.68
C LYS A 197 68.54 0.19 -21.77
N TYR A 198 68.24 0.93 -22.83
CA TYR A 198 69.15 1.20 -23.94
C TYR A 198 70.36 2.02 -23.48
N THR A 199 70.13 3.13 -22.78
CA THR A 199 71.21 3.99 -22.23
C THR A 199 72.07 3.24 -21.20
N ARG A 200 71.48 2.40 -20.34
CA ARG A 200 72.27 1.49 -19.47
C ARG A 200 73.12 0.51 -20.27
N LYS A 201 72.58 -0.07 -21.35
CA LYS A 201 73.32 -0.98 -22.23
C LYS A 201 74.46 -0.27 -22.97
N GLN A 202 74.24 0.97 -23.44
CA GLN A 202 75.30 1.79 -24.06
C GLN A 202 76.44 2.04 -23.09
N ARG A 203 76.15 2.53 -21.86
CA ARG A 203 77.18 2.73 -20.83
C ARG A 203 77.96 1.45 -20.52
N MET A 204 77.26 0.32 -20.38
CA MET A 204 77.92 -0.98 -20.18
C MET A 204 78.84 -1.39 -21.35
N ILE A 205 78.49 -1.04 -22.60
CA ILE A 205 79.33 -1.28 -23.78
C ILE A 205 80.55 -0.33 -23.77
N GLU A 206 80.36 0.94 -23.41
CA GLU A 206 81.43 1.93 -23.26
C GLU A 206 82.43 1.52 -22.16
N ASP A 207 81.92 1.12 -20.98
CA ASP A 207 82.72 0.59 -19.88
C ASP A 207 83.49 -0.68 -20.28
N LEU A 208 82.84 -1.61 -20.99
CA LEU A 208 83.48 -2.84 -21.47
C LEU A 208 84.54 -2.55 -22.54
N ALA A 209 84.30 -1.60 -23.45
CA ALA A 209 85.28 -1.18 -24.44
C ALA A 209 86.51 -0.55 -23.77
N ALA A 210 86.32 0.31 -22.76
CA ALA A 210 87.41 0.86 -21.96
C ALA A 210 88.20 -0.22 -21.20
N GLN A 211 87.52 -1.26 -20.67
CA GLN A 211 88.19 -2.40 -20.05
C GLN A 211 88.99 -3.26 -21.04
N VAL A 212 88.46 -3.49 -22.25
CA VAL A 212 89.16 -4.25 -23.30
C VAL A 212 90.40 -3.48 -23.75
N GLU A 213 90.30 -2.17 -23.96
CA GLU A 213 91.43 -1.32 -24.34
C GLU A 213 92.48 -1.24 -23.23
N GLY A 214 92.08 -1.07 -21.96
CA GLY A 214 92.99 -1.13 -20.81
C GLY A 214 93.63 -2.51 -20.58
N ASN A 215 92.98 -3.60 -21.01
CA ASN A 215 93.58 -4.94 -21.02
C ASN A 215 94.54 -5.15 -22.20
N ARG A 216 94.26 -4.52 -23.35
CA ARG A 216 95.14 -4.52 -24.52
C ARG A 216 96.44 -3.79 -24.20
N GLN A 217 96.36 -2.58 -23.65
CA GLN A 217 97.52 -1.79 -23.25
C GLN A 217 98.38 -2.53 -22.22
N ARG A 218 97.76 -3.19 -21.22
CA ARG A 218 98.50 -4.05 -20.28
C ARG A 218 99.24 -5.19 -20.98
N LYS A 219 98.61 -5.88 -21.93
CA LYS A 219 99.27 -6.94 -22.72
C LYS A 219 100.35 -6.43 -23.68
N GLU A 220 100.26 -5.18 -24.14
CA GLU A 220 101.29 -4.56 -24.96
C GLU A 220 102.50 -4.20 -24.07
N MET A 221 102.29 -3.65 -22.88
CA MET A 221 103.34 -3.45 -21.86
C MET A 221 104.01 -4.76 -21.41
N GLU A 222 103.24 -5.81 -21.08
CA GLU A 222 103.77 -7.13 -20.71
C GLU A 222 104.65 -7.74 -21.82
N LYS A 223 104.33 -7.49 -23.09
CA LYS A 223 105.15 -7.93 -24.23
C LYS A 223 106.44 -7.13 -24.37
N GLU A 224 106.42 -5.82 -24.12
CA GLU A 224 107.62 -5.00 -24.12
C GLU A 224 108.58 -5.37 -22.98
N GLU A 225 108.04 -5.67 -21.79
CA GLU A 225 108.82 -6.19 -20.67
C GLU A 225 109.41 -7.56 -21.00
N ALA A 226 108.60 -8.51 -21.47
CA ALA A 226 109.08 -9.84 -21.87
C ALA A 226 110.12 -9.78 -23.00
N ALA A 227 110.02 -8.82 -23.93
CA ALA A 227 111.04 -8.62 -24.96
C ALA A 227 112.39 -8.20 -24.35
N ARG A 228 112.39 -7.24 -23.43
CA ARG A 228 113.60 -6.80 -22.70
C ARG A 228 114.22 -7.95 -21.91
N ASP A 229 113.41 -8.73 -21.20
CA ASP A 229 113.87 -9.91 -20.45
C ASP A 229 114.52 -10.95 -21.39
N THR A 230 113.96 -11.17 -22.59
CA THR A 230 114.60 -12.07 -23.57
C THR A 230 115.91 -11.52 -24.13
N GLU A 231 116.04 -10.21 -24.35
CA GLU A 231 117.29 -9.58 -24.79
C GLU A 231 118.40 -9.73 -23.72
N GLU A 232 118.07 -9.52 -22.44
CA GLU A 232 119.02 -9.77 -21.33
C GLU A 232 119.40 -11.26 -21.22
N PHE A 233 118.45 -12.18 -21.39
CA PHE A 233 118.72 -13.61 -21.40
C PHE A 233 119.69 -14.03 -22.53
N TYR A 234 119.48 -13.55 -23.76
CA TYR A 234 120.39 -13.86 -24.87
C TYR A 234 121.80 -13.30 -24.66
N ARG A 235 121.93 -12.13 -24.02
CA ARG A 235 123.24 -11.58 -23.63
C ARG A 235 123.96 -12.52 -22.66
N LEU A 236 123.30 -12.94 -21.59
CA LEU A 236 123.88 -13.86 -20.59
C LEU A 236 124.26 -15.21 -21.21
N LEU A 237 123.43 -15.76 -22.11
CA LEU A 237 123.70 -17.01 -22.81
C LEU A 237 124.98 -16.94 -23.67
N HIS A 238 125.22 -15.82 -24.34
CA HIS A 238 126.47 -15.62 -25.10
C HIS A 238 127.71 -15.53 -24.20
N GLU A 239 127.58 -14.90 -23.02
CA GLU A 239 128.64 -14.84 -22.01
C GLU A 239 128.95 -16.25 -21.45
N GLU A 240 127.94 -17.11 -21.24
CA GLU A 240 128.13 -18.50 -20.80
C GLU A 240 128.75 -19.41 -21.88
N GLN A 241 128.31 -19.32 -23.14
CA GLN A 241 128.87 -20.12 -24.25
C GLN A 241 130.37 -19.85 -24.46
N ALA A 242 130.81 -18.61 -24.26
CA ALA A 242 132.23 -18.24 -24.28
C ALA A 242 133.06 -18.89 -23.14
N GLN A 243 132.42 -19.24 -22.02
CA GLN A 243 133.06 -19.99 -20.92
C GLN A 243 132.99 -21.50 -21.13
N GLU A 244 131.89 -22.04 -21.64
CA GLU A 244 131.73 -23.47 -21.93
C GLU A 244 132.70 -23.97 -22.99
N THR A 245 132.92 -23.21 -24.06
CA THR A 245 133.89 -23.56 -25.13
C THR A 245 135.30 -23.75 -24.57
N ARG A 246 135.74 -22.90 -23.63
CA ARG A 246 137.02 -23.04 -22.90
C ARG A 246 137.06 -24.33 -22.07
N LYS A 247 135.99 -24.66 -21.34
CA LYS A 247 135.88 -25.91 -20.54
C LYS A 247 135.82 -27.16 -21.43
N ARG A 248 135.24 -27.08 -22.63
CA ARG A 248 135.05 -28.21 -23.56
C ARG A 248 136.37 -28.68 -24.17
N LEU A 249 137.28 -27.77 -24.50
CA LEU A 249 138.63 -28.10 -24.95
C LEU A 249 139.39 -28.92 -23.89
N GLN A 250 139.38 -28.46 -22.63
CA GLN A 250 140.03 -29.18 -21.51
C GLN A 250 139.43 -30.57 -21.23
N ARG A 251 138.14 -30.79 -21.57
CA ARG A 251 137.49 -32.12 -21.43
C ARG A 251 137.87 -33.08 -22.57
N GLN A 252 138.13 -32.60 -23.78
CA GLN A 252 138.50 -33.47 -24.91
C GLN A 252 139.85 -34.15 -24.71
N GLU A 253 140.83 -33.45 -24.11
CA GLU A 253 142.14 -34.03 -23.80
C GLU A 253 142.03 -35.21 -22.80
N LYS A 254 141.18 -35.06 -21.76
CA LYS A 254 140.94 -36.12 -20.77
C LYS A 254 140.13 -37.30 -21.32
N ASN A 255 139.07 -37.05 -22.09
CA ASN A 255 138.22 -38.12 -22.61
C ASN A 255 138.93 -39.02 -23.63
N ARG A 256 139.97 -38.51 -24.32
CA ARG A 256 140.80 -39.33 -25.23
C ARG A 256 141.58 -40.42 -24.48
N GLN A 257 141.90 -40.21 -23.20
CA GLN A 257 142.57 -41.21 -22.36
C GLN A 257 141.57 -42.28 -21.89
N LEU A 258 140.41 -41.85 -21.39
CA LEU A 258 139.38 -42.76 -20.83
C LEU A 258 138.71 -43.68 -21.88
N ALA A 259 138.61 -43.24 -23.13
CA ALA A 259 137.96 -44.00 -24.20
C ALA A 259 138.71 -45.29 -24.59
N GLN A 260 140.00 -45.41 -24.25
CA GLN A 260 140.79 -46.62 -24.49
C GLN A 260 140.44 -47.74 -23.48
N GLU A 261 139.97 -47.39 -22.28
CA GLU A 261 139.68 -48.34 -21.20
C GLU A 261 138.28 -48.98 -21.33
N MET A 262 137.27 -48.24 -21.79
CA MET A 262 135.89 -48.75 -21.84
C MET A 262 135.58 -49.74 -22.97
N MET A 263 136.45 -49.86 -23.98
CA MET A 263 136.17 -50.74 -25.13
C MET A 263 136.24 -52.23 -24.75
N GLU A 264 137.01 -52.58 -23.71
CA GLU A 264 137.24 -53.96 -23.27
C GLU A 264 136.07 -54.55 -22.45
N MET A 265 135.21 -53.71 -21.86
CA MET A 265 134.15 -54.16 -20.92
C MET A 265 132.81 -54.54 -21.59
N ASN A 266 132.53 -54.04 -22.80
CA ASN A 266 131.16 -54.02 -23.33
C ASN A 266 130.69 -55.32 -24.03
N GLU A 267 131.58 -56.30 -24.26
CA GLU A 267 131.23 -57.52 -25.01
C GLU A 267 130.44 -58.57 -24.18
N GLU A 268 130.54 -58.53 -22.85
CA GLU A 268 130.01 -59.61 -21.99
C GLU A 268 128.48 -59.58 -21.81
N LEU A 269 127.87 -58.38 -21.85
CA LEU A 269 126.53 -58.13 -21.29
C LEU A 269 125.35 -58.55 -22.19
N LYS A 270 125.60 -58.90 -23.46
CA LYS A 270 124.57 -58.97 -24.52
C LYS A 270 123.68 -60.23 -24.52
N ARG A 271 123.99 -61.24 -23.70
CA ARG A 271 123.45 -62.62 -23.86
C ARG A 271 122.17 -62.95 -23.07
N ALA A 272 121.65 -62.09 -22.19
CA ALA A 272 120.67 -62.48 -21.17
C ALA A 272 119.16 -62.22 -21.45
N ARG A 273 118.76 -61.41 -22.45
CA ARG A 273 117.44 -60.74 -22.48
C ARG A 273 116.26 -61.42 -23.21
N GLN A 274 116.40 -62.64 -23.75
CA GLN A 274 115.50 -63.11 -24.84
C GLN A 274 114.30 -64.03 -24.46
N GLN A 275 113.93 -64.24 -23.20
CA GLN A 275 113.06 -65.38 -22.81
C GLN A 275 111.63 -65.09 -22.28
N GLU A 276 111.18 -63.84 -22.08
CA GLU A 276 110.00 -63.57 -21.22
C GLU A 276 108.61 -63.36 -21.91
N TYR A 277 108.47 -63.38 -23.24
CA TYR A 277 107.41 -62.60 -23.92
C TYR A 277 106.06 -63.29 -24.31
N GLU A 278 105.80 -64.57 -24.01
CA GLU A 278 104.79 -65.36 -24.78
C GLU A 278 103.37 -65.60 -24.19
N GLN A 279 103.02 -65.25 -22.94
CA GLN A 279 101.83 -65.84 -22.27
C GLN A 279 100.43 -65.13 -22.41
N LEU A 280 100.33 -63.90 -22.93
CA LEU A 280 99.26 -62.95 -22.50
C LEU A 280 97.93 -62.86 -23.33
N LYS A 281 97.42 -63.91 -24.00
CA LYS A 281 96.59 -63.70 -25.23
C LYS A 281 95.20 -64.38 -25.40
N LYS A 282 94.42 -64.71 -24.35
CA LYS A 282 93.28 -65.68 -24.49
C LYS A 282 91.82 -65.31 -24.08
N GLU A 283 91.49 -64.18 -23.46
CA GLU A 283 90.26 -64.10 -22.60
C GLU A 283 89.01 -63.35 -23.14
N ASP A 284 88.99 -62.79 -24.37
CA ASP A 284 88.19 -61.58 -24.66
C ASP A 284 87.05 -61.75 -25.73
N ARG A 285 86.04 -62.64 -25.56
CA ARG A 285 85.16 -63.03 -26.71
C ARG A 285 83.64 -63.30 -26.59
N GLU A 286 82.94 -63.17 -25.46
CA GLU A 286 81.58 -63.78 -25.29
C GLU A 286 80.33 -62.87 -25.12
N ALA A 287 80.40 -61.54 -25.26
CA ALA A 287 79.40 -60.63 -24.64
C ALA A 287 78.28 -59.97 -25.51
N LEU A 288 77.95 -60.41 -26.74
CA LEU A 288 77.33 -59.50 -27.76
C LEU A 288 75.89 -59.78 -28.31
N ASP A 289 75.19 -60.87 -27.99
CA ASP A 289 74.04 -61.35 -28.83
C ASP A 289 72.57 -61.09 -28.36
N ALA A 290 72.30 -60.23 -27.36
CA ALA A 290 71.02 -60.30 -26.62
C ALA A 290 69.84 -59.33 -26.98
N THR A 291 69.98 -58.29 -27.81
CA THR A 291 69.13 -57.07 -27.69
C THR A 291 68.27 -56.62 -28.91
N LEU A 292 67.84 -57.51 -29.82
CA LEU A 292 67.25 -57.10 -31.13
C LEU A 292 65.75 -57.41 -31.42
N ALA A 293 64.92 -57.84 -30.45
CA ALA A 293 63.66 -58.56 -30.77
C ALA A 293 62.27 -57.92 -30.46
N ALA A 294 62.14 -56.65 -30.05
CA ALA A 294 60.94 -56.19 -29.30
C ALA A 294 60.07 -55.01 -29.84
N LEU A 295 60.09 -54.65 -31.14
CA LEU A 295 59.44 -53.42 -31.65
C LEU A 295 58.63 -53.58 -32.96
N ALA A 296 57.44 -54.22 -32.96
CA ALA A 296 56.68 -54.46 -34.21
C ALA A 296 55.12 -54.64 -34.14
N ALA A 297 54.39 -54.01 -33.21
CA ALA A 297 52.90 -54.10 -33.16
C ALA A 297 52.27 -52.85 -32.47
N GLU A 298 52.11 -51.68 -33.10
CA GLU A 298 51.29 -51.34 -34.28
C GLU A 298 49.78 -51.72 -34.12
N GLN A 299 48.86 -50.76 -33.93
CA GLN A 299 48.32 -49.70 -34.83
C GLN A 299 46.88 -49.95 -35.36
N GLN A 300 46.17 -51.03 -35.01
CA GLN A 300 44.92 -51.39 -35.74
C GLN A 300 43.56 -50.79 -35.30
N GLU A 301 43.36 -50.25 -34.09
CA GLU A 301 41.99 -50.07 -33.56
C GLU A 301 41.21 -48.79 -33.99
N GLN A 302 41.81 -47.84 -34.71
CA GLN A 302 41.18 -46.53 -35.01
C GLN A 302 40.16 -46.52 -36.18
N ARG A 303 39.39 -47.58 -36.45
CA ARG A 303 38.54 -47.70 -37.66
C ARG A 303 37.02 -47.91 -37.48
N ALA A 304 36.49 -47.98 -36.27
CA ALA A 304 35.09 -48.42 -36.04
C ALA A 304 33.98 -47.35 -36.08
N GLU A 305 34.29 -46.05 -36.04
CA GLU A 305 33.34 -45.03 -35.53
C GLU A 305 32.37 -44.40 -36.56
N LYS A 306 32.30 -44.85 -37.81
CA LYS A 306 31.80 -44.00 -38.94
C LYS A 306 30.50 -44.40 -39.68
N GLN A 307 29.66 -45.31 -39.15
CA GLN A 307 28.58 -45.93 -39.98
C GLN A 307 27.12 -45.98 -39.44
N ARG A 308 26.73 -45.29 -38.35
CA ARG A 308 25.34 -45.41 -37.79
C ARG A 308 24.47 -44.15 -37.78
N ARG A 309 24.66 -43.20 -38.70
CA ARG A 309 23.95 -41.90 -38.72
C ARG A 309 23.03 -41.60 -39.93
N VAL A 310 22.66 -42.57 -40.77
CA VAL A 310 22.02 -42.31 -42.09
C VAL A 310 20.73 -43.13 -42.35
N ALA A 311 19.91 -43.35 -41.32
CA ALA A 311 18.69 -44.19 -41.43
C ALA A 311 17.36 -43.43 -41.23
N ALA A 312 17.20 -42.31 -41.95
CA ALA A 312 15.92 -41.71 -42.41
C ALA A 312 14.76 -41.58 -41.38
N GLU A 313 14.26 -40.41 -40.98
CA GLU A 313 13.97 -39.21 -41.81
C GLU A 313 13.19 -39.49 -43.11
N ARG A 314 12.33 -40.52 -43.14
CA ARG A 314 11.36 -40.74 -44.24
C ARG A 314 9.97 -41.19 -43.77
N GLN A 315 9.26 -40.24 -43.17
CA GLN A 315 7.79 -40.13 -43.09
C GLN A 315 7.50 -38.83 -42.29
N HIS A 316 7.57 -37.61 -42.82
CA HIS A 316 6.93 -37.08 -44.04
C HIS A 316 5.51 -37.64 -44.21
N MET A 317 4.46 -36.81 -44.07
CA MET A 317 3.16 -37.34 -43.65
C MET A 317 2.45 -36.54 -42.54
N LEU A 318 2.55 -35.22 -42.38
CA LEU A 318 2.44 -34.21 -43.44
C LEU A 318 1.09 -34.39 -44.14
N GLU A 319 -0.01 -33.93 -43.52
CA GLU A 319 -1.39 -33.97 -44.01
C GLU A 319 -2.08 -35.32 -43.69
N LEU A 320 -3.38 -35.40 -43.39
CA LEU A 320 -4.44 -34.38 -43.37
C LEU A 320 -5.09 -34.40 -41.96
N GLN A 321 -5.30 -33.27 -41.26
CA GLN A 321 -6.39 -32.30 -41.50
C GLN A 321 -7.75 -32.94 -41.82
N GLN A 322 -8.83 -32.37 -41.27
CA GLN A 322 -10.23 -32.70 -41.60
C GLN A 322 -10.72 -34.10 -41.17
N MET A 323 -11.05 -34.24 -39.89
CA MET A 323 -12.17 -35.08 -39.43
C MET A 323 -12.97 -34.29 -38.38
N ALA A 324 -13.45 -33.12 -38.83
CA ALA A 324 -14.28 -32.23 -38.03
C ALA A 324 -15.76 -32.38 -38.44
N GLN A 325 -16.60 -32.63 -37.43
CA GLN A 325 -18.01 -32.24 -37.34
C GLN A 325 -19.09 -33.02 -38.15
N GLN A 326 -19.92 -33.71 -37.35
CA GLN A 326 -21.39 -33.55 -37.24
C GLN A 326 -22.33 -33.98 -38.38
N LYS A 327 -23.36 -34.77 -37.96
CA LYS A 327 -24.82 -34.74 -38.25
C LYS A 327 -25.40 -36.15 -37.96
N GLY A 328 -26.55 -36.43 -37.35
CA GLY A 328 -27.78 -35.64 -37.09
C GLY A 328 -28.69 -35.61 -38.32
N ASP A 329 -29.98 -35.98 -38.34
CA ASP A 329 -30.92 -36.63 -37.41
C ASP A 329 -31.99 -37.33 -38.30
N THR A 330 -32.77 -38.30 -37.81
CA THR A 330 -33.82 -38.98 -38.62
C THR A 330 -35.19 -39.06 -37.95
N ASP A 331 -36.15 -38.35 -38.56
CA ASP A 331 -37.54 -38.75 -38.81
C ASP A 331 -38.36 -39.37 -37.67
N ALA A 332 -38.90 -38.48 -36.82
CA ALA A 332 -40.09 -38.73 -36.01
C ALA A 332 -41.30 -37.86 -36.45
N LEU A 333 -41.36 -37.47 -37.73
CA LEU A 333 -42.42 -36.62 -38.30
C LEU A 333 -43.63 -37.38 -38.88
N ASP A 334 -43.59 -38.72 -38.93
CA ASP A 334 -44.56 -39.55 -39.66
C ASP A 334 -45.69 -40.19 -38.81
N LYS A 335 -45.81 -39.89 -37.51
CA LYS A 335 -46.78 -40.58 -36.62
C LYS A 335 -47.96 -39.78 -36.09
N LEU A 336 -48.05 -38.48 -36.39
CA LEU A 336 -49.15 -37.61 -35.91
C LEU A 336 -50.13 -37.14 -37.01
N TRP A 337 -49.95 -37.58 -38.26
CA TRP A 337 -50.87 -37.27 -39.37
C TRP A 337 -51.87 -38.38 -39.70
N ALA A 338 -51.80 -39.54 -39.02
CA ALA A 338 -52.71 -40.67 -39.24
C ALA A 338 -53.96 -40.65 -38.33
N GLU A 339 -53.88 -40.08 -37.12
CA GLU A 339 -54.92 -40.26 -36.07
C GLU A 339 -56.08 -39.24 -36.10
N GLU A 340 -55.99 -38.21 -36.96
CA GLU A 340 -57.00 -37.14 -37.03
C GLU A 340 -58.03 -37.34 -38.16
N ASN A 341 -57.72 -38.18 -39.16
CA ASN A 341 -58.63 -38.47 -40.29
C ASN A 341 -59.75 -39.46 -39.94
N GLU A 342 -59.55 -40.35 -38.97
CA GLU A 342 -60.51 -41.43 -38.63
C GLU A 342 -61.76 -40.92 -37.86
N LYS A 343 -61.65 -39.77 -37.19
CA LYS A 343 -62.71 -39.24 -36.29
C LYS A 343 -63.87 -38.54 -37.03
N GLN A 344 -63.70 -38.16 -38.29
CA GLN A 344 -64.71 -37.39 -39.05
C GLN A 344 -65.73 -38.28 -39.80
N TRP A 345 -65.42 -39.56 -40.05
CA TRP A 345 -66.33 -40.46 -40.77
C TRP A 345 -67.52 -40.93 -39.92
N ARG A 346 -67.32 -41.24 -38.64
CA ARG A 346 -68.34 -41.86 -37.77
C ARG A 346 -69.53 -40.98 -37.36
N LYS A 347 -69.57 -39.69 -37.75
CA LYS A 347 -70.64 -38.75 -37.33
C LYS A 347 -71.79 -38.59 -38.32
N ARG A 348 -71.65 -39.04 -39.58
CA ARG A 348 -72.65 -38.77 -40.63
C ARG A 348 -73.75 -39.83 -40.77
N GLU A 349 -73.51 -41.06 -40.33
CA GLU A 349 -74.48 -42.16 -40.48
C GLU A 349 -75.63 -42.07 -39.46
N ALA A 350 -75.36 -41.61 -38.23
CA ALA A 350 -76.32 -41.64 -37.12
C ALA A 350 -77.49 -40.62 -37.19
N GLN A 351 -77.45 -39.64 -38.11
CA GLN A 351 -78.49 -38.60 -38.19
C GLN A 351 -79.67 -38.96 -39.09
N TRP A 352 -79.52 -39.94 -39.99
CA TRP A 352 -80.50 -40.23 -41.04
C TRP A 352 -81.73 -41.01 -40.54
N GLU A 353 -81.55 -41.91 -39.56
CA GLU A 353 -82.62 -42.84 -39.13
C GLU A 353 -83.69 -42.19 -38.23
N ALA A 354 -83.37 -41.10 -37.53
CA ALA A 354 -84.21 -40.54 -36.47
C ALA A 354 -85.38 -39.65 -36.95
N GLU A 355 -85.40 -39.22 -38.21
CA GLU A 355 -86.44 -38.29 -38.72
C GLU A 355 -87.70 -39.00 -39.23
N GLN A 356 -87.59 -40.21 -39.78
CA GLN A 356 -88.74 -40.89 -40.41
C GLN A 356 -89.83 -41.27 -39.39
N ALA A 357 -89.44 -41.81 -38.22
CA ALA A 357 -90.39 -42.32 -37.24
C ALA A 357 -91.35 -41.26 -36.63
N LYS A 358 -91.03 -39.96 -36.74
CA LYS A 358 -91.82 -38.89 -36.10
C LYS A 358 -93.04 -38.45 -36.92
N ARG A 359 -93.09 -38.71 -38.23
CA ARG A 359 -94.17 -38.22 -39.11
C ARG A 359 -95.48 -39.02 -38.94
N ASP A 360 -95.38 -40.34 -38.75
CA ASP A 360 -96.56 -41.23 -38.73
C ASP A 360 -97.42 -41.14 -37.47
N ALA A 361 -96.85 -40.65 -36.36
CA ALA A 361 -97.57 -40.48 -35.09
C ALA A 361 -98.49 -39.24 -35.09
N LEU A 362 -98.10 -38.16 -35.79
CA LEU A 362 -98.79 -36.87 -35.75
C LEU A 362 -100.18 -36.92 -36.39
N LEU A 363 -100.36 -37.74 -37.43
CA LEU A 363 -101.59 -37.75 -38.23
C LEU A 363 -102.84 -38.24 -37.47
N ARG A 364 -102.65 -39.08 -36.44
CA ARG A 364 -103.76 -39.79 -35.76
C ARG A 364 -104.42 -38.95 -34.65
N SER A 365 -103.68 -38.05 -33.99
CA SER A 365 -104.18 -37.28 -32.85
C SER A 365 -105.15 -36.15 -33.24
N VAL A 366 -104.99 -35.58 -34.44
CA VAL A 366 -105.74 -34.41 -34.92
C VAL A 366 -107.24 -34.70 -35.10
N LEU A 367 -107.60 -35.90 -35.56
CA LEU A 367 -108.99 -36.25 -35.90
C LEU A 367 -109.89 -36.41 -34.67
N ILE A 368 -109.35 -36.86 -33.54
CA ILE A 368 -110.13 -37.09 -32.30
C ILE A 368 -110.49 -35.76 -31.62
N ALA A 369 -109.52 -34.83 -31.53
CA ALA A 369 -109.69 -33.56 -30.82
C ALA A 369 -110.82 -32.67 -31.39
N ARG A 370 -111.10 -32.77 -32.70
CA ARG A 370 -112.07 -31.90 -33.38
C ARG A 370 -113.52 -32.16 -32.95
N ARG A 371 -113.86 -33.37 -32.51
CA ARG A 371 -115.24 -33.75 -32.16
C ARG A 371 -115.67 -33.25 -30.78
N GLN A 372 -114.74 -33.17 -29.82
CA GLN A 372 -115.02 -32.71 -28.46
C GLN A 372 -115.31 -31.20 -28.40
N GLN A 373 -114.53 -30.40 -29.13
CA GLN A 373 -114.56 -28.92 -29.07
C GLN A 373 -115.90 -28.24 -29.38
N ILE A 374 -116.84 -28.94 -30.04
CA ILE A 374 -118.13 -28.36 -30.44
C ILE A 374 -119.12 -28.34 -29.27
N LEU A 375 -119.07 -29.33 -28.37
CA LEU A 375 -119.97 -29.43 -27.23
C LEU A 375 -119.60 -28.41 -26.15
N ASP A 376 -118.33 -28.34 -25.78
CA ASP A 376 -117.80 -27.44 -24.74
C ASP A 376 -118.10 -25.95 -24.99
N LYS A 377 -118.19 -25.54 -26.27
CA LYS A 377 -118.49 -24.16 -26.64
C LYS A 377 -119.91 -23.73 -26.31
N ARG A 378 -120.87 -24.65 -26.19
CA ARG A 378 -122.29 -24.31 -26.02
C ARG A 378 -122.68 -24.04 -24.57
N GLN A 379 -122.01 -24.68 -23.60
CA GLN A 379 -122.19 -24.39 -22.17
C GLN A 379 -121.50 -23.09 -21.75
N LYS A 380 -120.24 -22.86 -22.15
CA LYS A 380 -119.46 -21.66 -21.78
C LYS A 380 -120.19 -20.34 -22.07
N ALA A 381 -120.95 -20.27 -23.16
CA ALA A 381 -121.69 -19.07 -23.55
C ALA A 381 -122.77 -18.63 -22.54
N GLN A 382 -123.27 -19.53 -21.68
CA GLN A 382 -124.25 -19.19 -20.64
C GLN A 382 -123.57 -18.64 -19.39
N ASP A 383 -122.48 -19.26 -18.94
CA ASP A 383 -121.72 -18.82 -17.75
C ASP A 383 -121.07 -17.43 -17.97
N ASP A 384 -120.52 -17.19 -19.17
CA ASP A 384 -119.93 -15.92 -19.57
C ASP A 384 -120.88 -14.72 -19.45
N ALA A 385 -122.20 -14.93 -19.57
CA ALA A 385 -123.19 -13.86 -19.51
C ALA A 385 -123.48 -13.37 -18.08
N MET A 386 -123.35 -14.26 -17.08
CA MET A 386 -123.51 -13.94 -15.67
C MET A 386 -122.31 -13.17 -15.13
N LEU A 387 -121.10 -13.64 -15.44
CA LEU A 387 -119.83 -13.05 -14.98
C LEU A 387 -119.66 -11.58 -15.43
N ARG A 388 -120.13 -11.25 -16.64
CA ARG A 388 -120.06 -9.88 -17.20
C ARG A 388 -120.88 -8.84 -16.43
N LYS A 389 -121.93 -9.24 -15.70
CA LYS A 389 -122.72 -8.29 -14.90
C LYS A 389 -121.98 -7.89 -13.63
N LEU A 390 -121.47 -8.87 -12.89
CA LEU A 390 -120.68 -8.64 -11.68
C LEU A 390 -119.40 -7.84 -11.98
N ALA A 391 -118.69 -8.19 -13.07
CA ALA A 391 -117.48 -7.47 -13.47
C ALA A 391 -117.71 -5.99 -13.79
N ASN A 392 -118.89 -5.60 -14.31
CA ASN A 392 -119.19 -4.19 -14.59
C ASN A 392 -119.41 -3.35 -13.32
N GLU A 393 -119.97 -3.95 -12.27
CA GLU A 393 -120.18 -3.25 -10.99
C GLU A 393 -118.84 -3.06 -10.24
N GLU A 394 -117.97 -4.06 -10.26
CA GLU A 394 -116.60 -3.97 -9.73
C GLU A 394 -115.76 -2.94 -10.50
N PHE A 395 -115.87 -2.88 -11.83
CA PHE A 395 -115.15 -1.93 -12.68
C PHE A 395 -115.52 -0.45 -12.43
N LEU A 396 -116.79 -0.17 -12.11
CA LEU A 396 -117.21 1.19 -11.73
C LEU A 396 -116.66 1.60 -10.35
N ALA A 397 -116.45 0.64 -9.45
CA ALA A 397 -115.88 0.87 -8.12
C ALA A 397 -114.35 1.02 -8.12
N SER A 398 -113.63 0.52 -9.13
CA SER A 398 -112.18 0.78 -9.30
C SER A 398 -111.91 2.15 -9.90
N LEU A 399 -112.68 2.55 -10.93
CA LEU A 399 -112.54 3.83 -11.64
C LEU A 399 -112.59 5.09 -10.74
N SER A 400 -113.28 5.02 -9.60
CA SER A 400 -113.33 6.13 -8.62
C SER A 400 -112.09 6.24 -7.73
N LYS A 401 -111.28 5.17 -7.61
CA LYS A 401 -110.04 5.14 -6.82
C LYS A 401 -108.80 5.45 -7.67
N ASP A 402 -108.82 5.11 -8.94
CA ASP A 402 -107.66 5.27 -9.84
C ASP A 402 -107.34 6.75 -10.15
N ARG A 403 -108.33 7.65 -10.13
CA ARG A 403 -108.16 9.07 -10.50
C ARG A 403 -107.14 9.84 -9.64
N ASP A 404 -107.06 9.54 -8.34
CA ASP A 404 -106.12 10.20 -7.43
C ASP A 404 -104.75 9.52 -7.42
N ILE A 405 -104.71 8.19 -7.64
CA ILE A 405 -103.47 7.42 -7.73
C ILE A 405 -102.67 7.85 -8.96
N ASP A 406 -103.31 7.98 -10.13
CA ASP A 406 -102.67 8.37 -11.39
C ASP A 406 -102.04 9.77 -11.35
N ALA A 407 -102.62 10.71 -10.60
CA ALA A 407 -102.09 12.06 -10.45
C ALA A 407 -100.87 12.07 -9.51
N ALA A 408 -100.95 11.37 -8.39
CA ALA A 408 -99.85 11.21 -7.45
C ALA A 408 -98.67 10.42 -8.07
N GLU A 409 -98.97 9.38 -8.86
CA GLU A 409 -97.95 8.64 -9.60
C GLU A 409 -97.29 9.48 -10.69
N ARG A 410 -98.03 10.29 -11.44
CA ARG A 410 -97.42 11.22 -12.42
C ARG A 410 -96.49 12.22 -11.75
N ALA A 411 -96.85 12.76 -10.59
CA ALA A 411 -95.97 13.64 -9.81
C ALA A 411 -94.71 12.90 -9.34
N ARG A 412 -94.84 11.70 -8.78
CA ARG A 412 -93.71 10.84 -8.35
C ARG A 412 -92.80 10.43 -9.52
N ARG A 413 -93.36 10.08 -10.67
CA ARG A 413 -92.61 9.77 -11.90
C ARG A 413 -91.85 10.99 -12.40
N MET A 414 -92.42 12.20 -12.33
CA MET A 414 -91.75 13.44 -12.73
C MET A 414 -90.64 13.87 -11.75
N THR A 415 -90.78 13.66 -10.45
CA THR A 415 -89.69 13.92 -9.48
C THR A 415 -88.57 12.91 -9.64
N LEU A 416 -88.90 11.61 -9.73
CA LEU A 416 -87.92 10.55 -9.99
C LEU A 416 -87.19 10.75 -11.34
N LEU A 417 -87.89 11.21 -12.39
CA LEU A 417 -87.26 11.52 -13.67
C LEU A 417 -86.28 12.69 -13.57
N LYS A 418 -86.61 13.74 -12.79
CA LYS A 418 -85.68 14.85 -12.52
C LYS A 418 -84.46 14.41 -11.68
N GLU A 419 -84.68 13.59 -10.65
CA GLU A 419 -83.60 13.05 -9.80
C GLU A 419 -82.67 12.12 -10.59
N THR A 420 -83.23 11.24 -11.42
CA THR A 420 -82.45 10.37 -12.32
C THR A 420 -81.75 11.17 -13.41
N GLN A 421 -82.36 12.22 -13.96
CA GLN A 421 -81.70 13.14 -14.89
C GLN A 421 -80.51 13.85 -14.23
N GLN A 422 -80.69 14.45 -13.04
CA GLN A 422 -79.62 15.10 -12.29
C GLN A 422 -78.50 14.11 -11.93
N TYR A 423 -78.85 12.88 -11.56
CA TYR A 423 -77.88 11.82 -11.27
C TYR A 423 -77.11 11.38 -12.53
N LEU A 424 -77.77 11.28 -13.69
CA LEU A 424 -77.12 11.00 -14.98
C LEU A 424 -76.22 12.16 -15.42
N GLU A 425 -76.66 13.41 -15.28
CA GLU A 425 -75.86 14.61 -15.56
C GLU A 425 -74.62 14.65 -14.65
N TRP A 426 -74.77 14.34 -13.36
CA TRP A 426 -73.65 14.19 -12.43
C TRP A 426 -72.71 13.05 -12.81
N GLN A 427 -73.22 11.86 -13.18
CA GLN A 427 -72.38 10.76 -13.66
C GLN A 427 -71.65 11.10 -14.96
N ILE A 428 -72.26 11.86 -15.86
CA ILE A 428 -71.62 12.35 -17.10
C ILE A 428 -70.51 13.33 -16.74
N GLN A 429 -70.75 14.29 -15.84
CA GLN A 429 -69.75 15.24 -15.36
C GLN A 429 -68.57 14.52 -14.67
N GLN A 430 -68.83 13.57 -13.76
CA GLN A 430 -67.79 12.76 -13.12
C GLN A 430 -66.94 12.02 -14.17
N ARG A 431 -67.58 11.33 -15.13
CA ARG A 431 -66.86 10.63 -16.21
C ARG A 431 -66.08 11.57 -17.14
N MET A 432 -66.51 12.82 -17.30
CA MET A 432 -65.75 13.82 -18.05
C MET A 432 -64.53 14.29 -17.25
N VAL A 433 -64.68 14.60 -15.96
CA VAL A 433 -63.59 14.95 -15.05
C VAL A 433 -62.58 13.81 -14.93
N GLU A 434 -63.02 12.56 -14.79
CA GLU A 434 -62.15 11.36 -14.80
C GLU A 434 -61.37 11.23 -16.12
N LYS A 435 -62.02 11.44 -17.27
CA LYS A 435 -61.36 11.41 -18.58
C LYS A 435 -60.36 12.55 -18.77
N GLU A 436 -60.66 13.74 -18.25
CA GLU A 436 -59.77 14.89 -18.29
C GLU A 436 -58.58 14.71 -17.35
N ALA A 437 -58.81 14.23 -16.13
CA ALA A 437 -57.77 13.83 -15.18
C ALA A 437 -56.87 12.73 -15.77
N ALA A 438 -57.42 11.70 -16.42
CA ALA A 438 -56.64 10.65 -17.08
C ALA A 438 -55.84 11.17 -18.29
N ARG A 439 -56.37 12.15 -19.04
CA ARG A 439 -55.63 12.82 -20.12
C ARG A 439 -54.51 13.70 -19.60
N LEU A 440 -54.74 14.41 -18.49
CA LEU A 440 -53.73 15.22 -17.81
C LEU A 440 -52.63 14.32 -17.22
N ALA A 441 -52.99 13.22 -16.55
CA ALA A 441 -52.06 12.24 -16.01
C ALA A 441 -51.15 11.65 -17.10
N ARG A 442 -51.70 11.22 -18.24
CA ARG A 442 -50.90 10.76 -19.39
C ARG A 442 -50.00 11.85 -19.97
N ARG A 443 -50.44 13.10 -19.93
CA ARG A 443 -49.62 14.23 -20.39
C ARG A 443 -48.48 14.51 -19.40
N THR A 444 -48.72 14.42 -18.10
CA THR A 444 -47.66 14.58 -17.08
C THR A 444 -46.67 13.41 -17.13
N GLU A 445 -47.15 12.17 -17.24
CA GLU A 445 -46.33 10.97 -17.45
C GLU A 445 -45.39 11.15 -18.65
N LEU A 446 -45.93 11.56 -19.82
CA LEU A 446 -45.12 11.80 -21.01
C LEU A 446 -44.10 12.95 -20.83
N THR A 447 -44.45 14.01 -20.09
CA THR A 447 -43.48 15.09 -19.81
C THR A 447 -42.40 14.67 -18.81
N ASP A 448 -42.74 13.81 -17.85
CA ASP A 448 -41.82 13.27 -16.86
C ASP A 448 -40.86 12.26 -17.51
N GLU A 449 -41.37 11.39 -18.40
CA GLU A 449 -40.56 10.53 -19.27
C GLU A 449 -39.56 11.34 -20.11
N GLN A 450 -40.03 12.39 -20.80
CA GLN A 450 -39.15 13.29 -21.58
C GLN A 450 -38.15 14.05 -20.71
N ALA A 451 -38.50 14.39 -19.47
CA ALA A 451 -37.59 15.03 -18.53
C ALA A 451 -36.51 14.05 -18.04
N LEU A 452 -36.88 12.79 -17.78
CA LEU A 452 -35.95 11.72 -17.44
C LEU A 452 -35.02 11.41 -18.62
N GLU A 453 -35.54 11.25 -19.84
CA GLU A 453 -34.73 11.03 -21.05
C GLU A 453 -33.68 12.13 -21.21
N LYS A 454 -34.06 13.40 -21.08
CA LYS A 454 -33.10 14.53 -21.09
C LYS A 454 -32.06 14.46 -19.98
N GLN A 455 -32.44 14.08 -18.77
CA GLN A 455 -31.48 13.87 -17.66
C GLN A 455 -30.51 12.71 -17.96
N TYR A 456 -30.98 11.64 -18.60
CA TYR A 456 -30.15 10.53 -19.05
C TYR A 456 -29.19 10.97 -20.17
N GLU A 457 -29.67 11.69 -21.19
CA GLU A 457 -28.87 12.26 -22.26
C GLU A 457 -27.81 13.25 -21.75
N GLU A 458 -28.20 14.17 -20.85
CA GLU A 458 -27.27 15.09 -20.19
C GLU A 458 -26.21 14.34 -19.39
N ARG A 459 -26.57 13.30 -18.64
CA ARG A 459 -25.61 12.49 -17.87
C ARG A 459 -24.64 11.76 -18.79
N ILE A 460 -25.12 11.20 -19.92
CA ILE A 460 -24.25 10.62 -20.95
C ILE A 460 -23.32 11.68 -21.54
N ALA A 461 -23.83 12.88 -21.85
CA ALA A 461 -23.04 13.97 -22.42
C ALA A 461 -21.95 14.47 -21.45
N ARG A 462 -22.26 14.60 -20.15
CA ARG A 462 -21.29 14.96 -19.09
C ARG A 462 -20.21 13.88 -18.95
N GLU A 463 -20.59 12.61 -18.91
CA GLU A 463 -19.65 11.49 -18.84
C GLU A 463 -18.76 11.41 -20.10
N MET A 464 -19.34 11.58 -21.30
CA MET A 464 -18.57 11.70 -22.55
C MET A 464 -17.59 12.89 -22.53
N ALA A 465 -18.00 14.04 -22.01
CA ALA A 465 -17.14 15.22 -21.89
C ALA A 465 -15.99 14.99 -20.89
N ASN A 466 -16.24 14.29 -19.78
CA ASN A 466 -15.21 13.88 -18.82
C ASN A 466 -14.18 12.94 -19.47
N LEU A 467 -14.63 11.97 -20.28
CA LEU A 467 -13.73 11.07 -21.01
C LEU A 467 -12.95 11.80 -22.11
N GLU A 468 -13.56 12.76 -22.81
CA GLU A 468 -12.91 13.62 -23.80
C GLU A 468 -11.83 14.51 -23.16
N ALA A 469 -12.08 15.05 -21.96
CA ALA A 469 -11.12 15.85 -21.19
C ALA A 469 -9.96 15.02 -20.62
N ALA A 470 -10.18 13.73 -20.34
CA ALA A 470 -9.17 12.81 -19.82
C ALA A 470 -8.19 12.26 -20.89
N LYS A 471 -8.28 12.72 -22.14
CA LYS A 471 -7.39 12.32 -23.23
C LYS A 471 -5.95 12.83 -23.02
N PRO A 472 -4.94 12.04 -23.35
CA PRO A 472 -3.58 12.54 -23.50
C PRO A 472 -3.48 13.58 -24.62
N GLU A 473 -2.58 14.56 -24.48
CA GLU A 473 -2.48 15.70 -25.40
C GLU A 473 -2.24 15.27 -26.85
N ARG A 474 -1.40 14.25 -27.08
CA ARG A 474 -1.12 13.67 -28.40
C ARG A 474 -2.39 13.19 -29.13
N TYR A 475 -3.45 12.86 -28.39
CA TYR A 475 -4.71 12.31 -28.93
C TYR A 475 -5.92 13.24 -28.83
N ARG A 476 -5.75 14.50 -28.40
CA ARG A 476 -6.84 15.48 -28.20
C ARG A 476 -7.81 15.59 -29.39
N ASN A 477 -7.29 15.54 -30.62
CA ASN A 477 -8.08 15.68 -31.84
C ASN A 477 -8.70 14.36 -32.37
N VAL A 478 -8.41 13.22 -31.74
CA VAL A 478 -8.94 11.91 -32.17
C VAL A 478 -10.24 11.62 -31.40
N PRO A 479 -11.41 11.48 -32.05
CA PRO A 479 -12.68 11.29 -31.35
C PRO A 479 -12.73 9.94 -30.62
N LEU A 480 -13.38 9.90 -29.44
CA LEU A 480 -13.54 8.64 -28.71
C LEU A 480 -14.45 7.66 -29.43
N LEU A 481 -15.59 8.13 -29.94
CA LEU A 481 -16.50 7.31 -30.71
C LEU A 481 -16.09 7.29 -32.20
N PRO A 482 -16.19 6.15 -32.90
CA PRO A 482 -16.09 6.15 -34.36
C PRO A 482 -17.21 7.04 -34.93
N LYS A 483 -16.91 7.79 -35.99
CA LYS A 483 -17.95 8.49 -36.75
C LYS A 483 -18.92 7.43 -37.27
N LYS A 484 -20.21 7.50 -36.89
CA LYS A 484 -21.25 6.58 -37.38
C LYS A 484 -21.20 6.55 -38.90
N SER A 485 -20.76 5.44 -39.49
CA SER A 485 -20.73 5.32 -40.94
C SER A 485 -22.18 5.21 -41.41
N ARG A 486 -22.56 6.01 -42.40
CA ARG A 486 -23.95 6.12 -42.87
C ARG A 486 -24.51 4.84 -43.48
N ASN A 487 -23.67 3.81 -43.62
CA ASN A 487 -23.93 2.53 -44.28
C ASN A 487 -23.94 1.33 -43.32
N GLN A 488 -23.79 1.52 -42.00
CA GLN A 488 -24.12 0.47 -41.04
C GLN A 488 -25.64 0.45 -40.84
N ILE A 489 -26.30 -0.39 -41.64
CA ILE A 489 -27.64 -0.91 -41.34
C ILE A 489 -27.49 -1.82 -40.11
N PHE A 490 -28.43 -1.67 -39.17
CA PHE A 490 -28.47 -2.25 -37.81
C PHE A 490 -27.90 -3.66 -37.65
#